data_AF-A0A380C656-F1
#
_entry.id   AF-A0A380C656-F1
#
_cell.length_a   1.000
_cell.length_b   1.000
_cell.length_c   1.000
_cell.angle_alpha   90.00
_cell.angle_beta   90.00
_cell.angle_gamma   90.00
#
_symmetry.space_group_name_H-M   'P 1'
#
loop_
_entity.id
_entity.type
_entity.pdbx_description
1 polymer ?
#
loop_
_entity_poly.entity_id
_entity_poly.type
_entity_poly.pdbx_seq_one_letter_code
_entity_poly.pdbx_strand_id
1 'polypeptide(L)'
;MNQFNFDLNNHYHSSMRRLMVDVHTRHGDALADANPISAARYRGMAQGLERVALLVLNDSILYHACSELGDELERLHEEMMAEAEH
;
A
#
# COMPACT_ATOMS: atom_id res chain seq x y z
N MET A 1 1.57 21.25 -19.08
CA MET A 1 0.60 20.69 -18.11
C MET A 1 -0.25 19.68 -18.85
N ASN A 2 0.14 18.40 -18.80
CA ASN A 2 -0.66 17.34 -19.42
C ASN A 2 -1.66 16.84 -18.37
N GLN A 3 -2.92 16.92 -18.74
CA GLN A 3 -4.06 16.39 -18.00
C GLN A 3 -3.91 14.86 -17.94
N PHE A 4 -3.59 14.34 -16.75
CA PHE A 4 -3.47 12.90 -16.50
C PHE A 4 -4.85 12.26 -16.62
N ASN A 5 -5.18 11.75 -17.81
CA ASN A 5 -6.34 10.91 -17.99
C ASN A 5 -6.10 9.61 -17.25
N PHE A 6 -6.62 9.55 -16.02
CA PHE A 6 -6.75 8.35 -15.22
C PHE A 6 -7.68 7.41 -16.00
N ASP A 7 -7.11 6.54 -16.82
CA ASP A 7 -7.91 5.60 -17.60
C ASP A 7 -8.53 4.56 -16.65
N LEU A 8 -9.79 4.81 -16.28
CA LEU A 8 -10.59 3.92 -15.45
C LEU A 8 -10.90 2.59 -16.17
N ASN A 9 -10.67 2.49 -17.49
CA ASN A 9 -10.82 1.25 -18.26
C ASN A 9 -9.58 0.36 -18.24
N ASN A 10 -8.44 0.84 -17.70
CA ASN A 10 -7.29 -0.02 -17.54
C ASN A 10 -7.56 -1.02 -16.40
N HIS A 11 -7.92 -2.25 -16.78
CA HIS A 11 -8.23 -3.33 -15.83
C HIS A 11 -7.13 -3.55 -14.79
N TYR A 12 -5.85 -3.35 -15.15
CA TYR A 12 -4.73 -3.49 -14.21
C TYR A 12 -4.80 -2.45 -13.09
N HIS A 13 -5.24 -1.23 -13.37
CA HIS A 13 -5.40 -0.19 -12.35
C HIS A 13 -6.51 -0.51 -11.37
N SER A 14 -7.61 -1.11 -11.85
CA SER A 14 -8.71 -1.55 -10.98
C SER A 14 -8.31 -2.69 -10.05
N SER A 15 -7.53 -3.66 -10.56
CA SER A 15 -7.01 -4.78 -9.76
C SER A 15 -5.98 -4.32 -8.75
N MET A 16 -5.05 -3.45 -9.15
CA MET A 16 -4.04 -2.89 -8.25
C MET A 16 -4.68 -2.08 -7.12
N ARG A 17 -5.67 -1.23 -7.42
CA ARG A 17 -6.39 -0.49 -6.39
C ARG A 17 -7.12 -1.40 -5.40
N ARG A 18 -7.74 -2.49 -5.86
CA ARG A 18 -8.35 -3.48 -4.96
C ARG A 18 -7.31 -4.14 -4.06
N LEU A 19 -6.16 -4.54 -4.62
CA LEU A 19 -5.06 -5.09 -3.84
C LEU A 19 -4.53 -4.09 -2.81
N MET A 20 -4.40 -2.82 -3.16
CA MET A 20 -3.99 -1.76 -2.23
C MET A 20 -4.96 -1.62 -1.06
N VAL A 21 -6.27 -1.60 -1.32
CA VAL A 21 -7.31 -1.56 -0.27
C VAL A 21 -7.23 -2.80 0.61
N ASP A 22 -7.11 -3.99 0.02
CA ASP A 22 -7.00 -5.25 0.77
C ASP A 22 -5.75 -5.27 1.67
N VAL A 23 -4.61 -4.79 1.16
CA VAL A 23 -3.37 -4.66 1.94
C VAL A 23 -3.56 -3.69 3.11
N HIS A 24 -4.16 -2.53 2.86
CA HIS A 24 -4.42 -1.54 3.92
C HIS A 24 -5.35 -2.08 5.01
N THR A 25 -6.49 -2.67 4.63
CA THR A 25 -7.45 -3.23 5.58
C THR A 25 -6.81 -4.32 6.42
N ARG A 26 -6.12 -5.29 5.79
CA ARG A 26 -5.51 -6.41 6.52
C ARG A 26 -4.32 -5.98 7.37
N HIS A 27 -3.62 -4.91 6.98
CA HIS A 27 -2.61 -4.30 7.84
C HIS A 27 -3.24 -3.74 9.10
N GLY A 28 -4.33 -2.97 8.97
CA GLY A 28 -5.10 -2.47 10.11
C GLY A 28 -5.60 -3.57 11.03
N ASP A 29 -6.18 -4.64 10.46
CA ASP A 29 -6.62 -5.82 11.23
C ASP A 29 -5.45 -6.47 11.98
N ALA A 30 -4.29 -6.60 11.34
CA ALA A 30 -3.09 -7.18 11.97
C ALA A 30 -2.55 -6.31 13.11
N LEU A 31 -2.63 -4.98 13.00
CA LEU A 31 -2.29 -4.07 14.10
C LEU A 31 -3.30 -4.21 15.25
N ALA A 32 -4.60 -4.26 14.96
CA ALA A 32 -5.65 -4.42 15.96
C ALA A 32 -5.51 -5.74 16.75
N ASP A 33 -5.04 -6.80 16.09
CA ASP A 33 -4.77 -8.11 16.69
C ASP A 33 -3.40 -8.19 17.40
N ALA A 34 -2.65 -7.08 17.51
CA ALA A 34 -1.29 -7.03 18.04
C ALA A 34 -0.35 -8.06 17.39
N ASN A 35 -0.47 -8.24 16.06
CA ASN A 35 0.29 -9.19 15.27
C ASN A 35 1.33 -8.48 14.37
N PRO A 36 2.48 -8.07 14.92
CA PRO A 36 3.46 -7.24 14.21
C PRO A 36 4.08 -7.97 13.02
N ILE A 37 4.17 -9.31 13.06
CA ILE A 37 4.69 -10.11 11.93
C ILE A 37 3.75 -9.98 10.72
N SER A 38 2.44 -10.04 10.94
CA SER A 38 1.46 -9.90 9.86
C SER A 38 1.39 -8.46 9.36
N ALA A 39 1.45 -7.47 10.24
CA ALA A 39 1.54 -6.07 9.85
C ALA A 39 2.78 -5.80 8.96
N ALA A 40 3.96 -6.25 9.39
CA ALA A 40 5.19 -6.14 8.60
C ALA A 40 5.08 -6.84 7.24
N ARG A 41 4.37 -7.97 7.15
CA ARG A 41 4.10 -8.65 5.87
C ARG A 41 3.31 -7.76 4.92
N TYR A 42 2.23 -7.12 5.39
CA TYR A 42 1.42 -6.24 4.55
C TYR A 42 2.17 -4.97 4.11
N ARG A 43 3.07 -4.44 4.95
CA ARG A 43 4.04 -3.40 4.51
C ARG A 43 4.92 -3.89 3.35
N GLY A 44 5.48 -5.09 3.46
CA GLY A 44 6.25 -5.70 2.38
C GLY A 44 5.44 -5.92 1.09
N MET A 45 4.13 -6.16 1.21
CA MET A 45 3.24 -6.24 0.05
C MET A 45 3.08 -4.89 -0.65
N ALA A 46 2.96 -3.78 0.09
CA ALA A 46 2.91 -2.43 -0.52
C ALA A 46 4.18 -2.13 -1.34
N GLN A 47 5.36 -2.46 -0.81
CA GLN A 47 6.63 -2.35 -1.56
C GLN A 47 6.65 -3.23 -2.82
N GLY A 48 6.03 -4.42 -2.75
CA GLY A 48 5.85 -5.27 -3.92
C GLY A 48 4.98 -4.62 -5.00
N LEU A 49 3.89 -3.96 -4.60
CA LEU A 49 2.98 -3.25 -5.51
C LEU A 49 3.69 -2.07 -6.18
N GLU A 50 4.50 -1.30 -5.45
CA GLU A 50 5.33 -0.23 -6.02
C GLU A 50 6.24 -0.75 -7.14
N ARG A 51 6.96 -1.85 -6.87
CA ARG A 51 7.88 -2.46 -7.85
C ARG A 51 7.14 -2.96 -9.09
N VAL A 52 5.95 -3.54 -8.91
CA VAL A 52 5.11 -3.97 -10.04
C VAL A 52 4.64 -2.77 -10.87
N ALA A 53 4.16 -1.71 -10.20
CA ALA A 53 3.71 -0.50 -10.89
C ALA A 53 4.83 0.14 -11.71
N LEU A 54 6.04 0.24 -11.15
CA LEU A 54 7.17 0.85 -11.83
C LEU A 54 7.81 -0.06 -12.90
N LEU A 55 8.14 -1.31 -12.55
CA LEU A 55 9.00 -2.16 -13.37
C LEU A 55 8.21 -3.03 -14.37
N VAL A 56 6.96 -3.37 -14.07
CA VAL A 56 6.14 -4.26 -14.90
C VAL A 56 5.13 -3.45 -15.71
N LEU A 57 4.44 -2.52 -15.06
CA LEU A 57 3.40 -1.72 -15.70
C LEU A 57 3.92 -0.40 -16.30
N ASN A 58 5.10 0.05 -15.86
CA ASN A 58 5.68 1.34 -16.23
C ASN A 58 4.69 2.50 -16.04
N ASP A 59 3.92 2.45 -14.95
CA ASP A 59 2.92 3.46 -14.59
C ASP A 59 3.38 4.23 -13.36
N SER A 60 3.81 5.47 -13.58
CA SER A 60 4.32 6.34 -12.52
C SER A 60 3.23 6.82 -11.56
N ILE A 61 1.99 6.97 -12.02
CA ILE A 61 0.87 7.39 -11.18
C ILE A 61 0.54 6.28 -10.18
N LEU A 62 0.45 5.05 -10.68
CA LEU A 62 0.19 3.88 -9.85
C LEU A 62 1.36 3.60 -8.90
N TYR A 63 2.60 3.82 -9.35
CA TYR A 63 3.78 3.76 -8.49
C TYR A 63 3.66 4.74 -7.32
N HIS A 64 3.34 6.01 -7.57
CA HIS A 64 3.17 7.00 -6.50
C HIS A 64 2.07 6.61 -5.52
N ALA A 65 0.92 6.14 -6.02
CA ALA A 65 -0.16 5.69 -5.15
C ALA A 65 0.25 4.48 -4.28
N CYS A 66 1.04 3.55 -4.81
CA CYS A 66 1.57 2.43 -4.03
C CYS A 66 2.60 2.89 -2.99
N SER A 67 3.42 3.91 -3.31
CA SER A 67 4.39 4.50 -2.38
C SER A 67 3.70 5.22 -1.23
N GLU A 68 2.66 6.00 -1.51
CA GLU A 68 1.86 6.68 -0.48
C GLU A 68 1.19 5.66 0.47
N LEU A 69 0.75 4.52 -0.07
CA LEU A 69 0.28 3.41 0.75
C LEU A 69 1.40 2.88 1.64
N GLY A 70 2.60 2.62 1.09
CA GLY A 70 3.75 2.13 1.85
C GLY A 70 4.10 3.03 3.04
N ASP A 71 4.18 4.34 2.80
CA ASP A 71 4.47 5.36 3.82
C ASP A 71 3.39 5.37 4.92
N GLU A 72 2.12 5.28 4.54
CA GLU A 72 1.01 5.27 5.51
C GLU A 72 1.03 4.02 6.40
N LEU A 73 1.32 2.84 5.83
CA LEU A 73 1.40 1.61 6.62
C LEU A 73 2.59 1.62 7.59
N GLU A 74 3.71 2.24 7.19
CA GLU A 74 4.86 2.46 8.07
C GLU A 74 4.48 3.36 9.25
N ARG A 75 3.87 4.52 8.98
CA ARG A 75 3.41 5.45 10.00
C ARG A 75 2.50 4.78 11.03
N LEU A 76 1.49 4.04 10.57
CA LEU A 76 0.55 3.32 11.45
C LEU A 76 1.23 2.26 12.30
N HIS A 77 2.22 1.56 11.74
CA HIS A 77 2.96 0.54 12.47
C HIS A 77 3.83 1.16 13.57
N GLU A 78 4.51 2.27 13.27
CA GLU A 78 5.32 3.01 14.23
C GLU A 78 4.48 3.59 15.37
N GLU A 79 3.30 4.14 15.07
CA GLU A 79 2.35 4.64 16.07
C GLU A 79 1.90 3.55 17.04
N MET A 80 1.53 2.37 16.52
CA MET A 80 1.13 1.24 17.37
C MET A 80 2.28 0.75 18.27
N MET A 81 3.52 0.72 17.76
CA MET A 81 4.69 0.32 18.55
C MET A 81 4.98 1.34 19.65
N ALA A 82 4.86 2.64 19.36
CA ALA A 82 5.04 3.70 20.35
C ALA A 82 3.98 3.66 21.46
N GLU A 83 2.73 3.34 21.13
CA GLU A 83 1.65 3.16 22.11
C GLU A 83 1.89 1.93 23.03
N ALA A 84 2.52 0.87 22.51
CA ALA A 84 2.82 -0.34 23.28
C ALA A 84 3.97 -0.16 24.30
N GLU A 85 4.79 0.89 24.16
CA GLU A 85 5.91 1.20 25.06
C GLU A 85 5.52 2.09 26.25
N HIS A 86 4.26 2.56 26.30
CA HIS A 86 3.70 3.42 27.36
C HIS A 86 2.76 2.67 28.32
#